data_AF-K2DHL2-F1
#
_entry.id   AF-K2DHL2-F1
#
_cell.length_a   1.000
_cell.length_b   1.000
_cell.length_c   1.000
_cell.angle_alpha   90.00
_cell.angle_beta   90.00
_cell.angle_gamma   90.00
#
_symmetry.space_group_name_H-M   'P 1'
#
loop_
_entity.id
_entity.type
_entity.pdbx_description
1 polymer ?
#
loop_
_entity_poly.entity_id
_entity_poly.type
_entity_poly.pdbx_seq_one_letter_code
_entity_poly.pdbx_strand_id
1 'polypeptide(L)'
;MRKKSLKEAIIVDLDGTLANVDHRLHHLQSQTKDWAAFFAAMGEDKPQAWCAFITQHLPVEVILMSGRPGEYEEETKQWLQVNQIKYDRLIMRARGDFRKDDIVKKELYERDVKGKYEVLFVIDDRKQVVDMWRSIGLVCLQCAPGDF
;
A
#
# COMPACT_ATOMS: atom_id res chain seq x y z
N MET A 1 -13.69 -32.63 9.28
CA MET A 1 -13.86 -31.57 8.25
C MET A 1 -12.49 -31.06 7.87
N ARG A 2 -12.07 -31.15 6.60
CA ARG A 2 -10.80 -30.52 6.16
C ARG A 2 -10.96 -29.01 6.31
N LYS A 3 -10.15 -28.36 7.16
CA LYS A 3 -10.00 -26.90 7.13
C LYS A 3 -9.65 -26.54 5.70
N LYS A 4 -10.49 -25.74 5.05
CA LYS A 4 -10.13 -25.15 3.75
C LYS A 4 -8.90 -24.29 4.01
N SER A 5 -7.75 -24.64 3.42
CA SER A 5 -6.57 -23.79 3.51
C SER A 5 -6.92 -22.44 2.90
N LEU A 6 -6.53 -21.36 3.58
CA LEU A 6 -6.72 -20.03 3.04
C LEU A 6 -5.80 -19.86 1.82
N LYS A 7 -6.15 -18.96 0.91
CA LYS A 7 -5.22 -18.58 -0.16
C LYS A 7 -4.07 -17.79 0.44
N GLU A 8 -2.85 -18.12 0.05
CA GLU A 8 -1.67 -17.34 0.40
C GLU A 8 -1.71 -15.98 -0.28
N ALA A 9 -1.30 -14.93 0.45
CA ALA A 9 -1.25 -13.57 -0.06
C ALA A 9 -0.06 -12.78 0.49
N ILE A 10 0.35 -11.76 -0.25
CA ILE A 10 1.18 -10.67 0.27
C ILE A 10 0.39 -9.36 0.25
N ILE A 11 0.70 -8.48 1.19
CA ILE A 11 0.19 -7.10 1.18
C ILE A 11 1.34 -6.17 0.78
N VAL A 12 1.07 -5.25 -0.14
CA VAL A 12 2.07 -4.31 -0.65
C VAL A 12 1.51 -2.90 -0.61
N ASP A 13 2.21 -2.01 0.07
CA ASP A 13 1.90 -0.58 0.06
C ASP A 13 2.23 0.09 -1.28
N LEU A 14 1.64 1.27 -1.54
CA LEU A 14 1.94 2.07 -2.73
C LEU A 14 3.01 3.14 -2.49
N ASP A 15 2.69 4.21 -1.76
CA ASP A 15 3.49 5.44 -1.76
C ASP A 15 4.76 5.27 -0.92
N GLY A 16 5.93 5.27 -1.56
CA GLY A 16 7.21 4.99 -0.91
C GLY A 16 7.63 3.53 -0.96
N THR A 17 6.71 2.63 -1.34
CA THR A 17 6.94 1.18 -1.46
C THR A 17 6.94 0.71 -2.92
N LEU A 18 5.78 0.67 -3.58
CA LEU A 18 5.67 0.30 -4.99
C LEU A 18 5.88 1.51 -5.91
N ALA A 19 5.37 2.68 -5.51
CA ALA A 19 5.50 3.93 -6.22
C ALA A 19 6.64 4.75 -5.63
N ASN A 20 7.61 5.16 -6.46
CA ASN A 20 8.58 6.16 -6.07
C ASN A 20 7.91 7.54 -6.09
N VAL A 21 7.82 8.15 -4.91
CA VAL A 21 7.18 9.44 -4.67
C VAL A 21 8.17 10.61 -4.53
N ASP A 22 9.47 10.36 -4.68
CA ASP A 22 10.55 11.32 -4.37
C ASP A 22 10.35 12.66 -5.08
N HIS A 23 9.92 12.61 -6.35
CA HIS A 23 9.72 13.80 -7.18
C HIS A 23 8.63 14.74 -6.62
N ARG A 24 7.64 14.19 -5.91
CA ARG A 24 6.51 14.94 -5.35
C ARG A 24 6.60 15.20 -3.84
N LEU A 25 7.59 14.62 -3.14
CA LEU A 25 7.79 14.83 -1.70
C LEU A 25 7.95 16.31 -1.31
N HIS A 26 8.45 17.14 -2.21
CA HIS A 26 8.63 18.58 -1.98
C HIS A 26 7.32 19.30 -1.60
N HIS A 27 6.15 18.79 -2.01
CA HIS A 27 4.84 19.32 -1.60
C HIS A 27 4.53 19.14 -0.11
N LEU A 28 5.23 18.21 0.57
CA LEU A 28 5.00 17.86 1.97
C LEU A 28 6.10 18.35 2.93
N GLN A 29 7.13 19.02 2.40
CA GLN A 29 8.30 19.47 3.18
C GLN A 29 8.10 20.83 3.86
N SER A 30 7.09 21.61 3.46
CA SER A 30 6.76 22.90 4.07
C SER A 30 5.98 22.72 5.39
N GLN A 31 5.87 23.79 6.19
CA GLN A 31 5.05 23.78 7.41
C GLN A 31 3.58 23.47 7.12
N THR A 32 3.08 23.91 5.97
CA THR A 32 1.72 23.66 5.48
C THR A 32 1.76 22.69 4.31
N LYS A 33 1.62 21.39 4.61
CA LYS A 33 1.65 20.32 3.61
C LYS A 33 0.57 20.51 2.54
N ASP A 34 0.97 20.50 1.28
CA ASP A 34 0.07 20.55 0.14
C ASP A 34 -0.25 19.13 -0.35
N TRP A 35 -1.19 18.49 0.33
CA TRP A 35 -1.65 17.14 -0.03
C TRP A 35 -2.34 17.11 -1.40
N ALA A 36 -3.01 18.18 -1.79
CA ALA A 36 -3.70 18.24 -3.07
C ALA A 36 -2.71 18.18 -4.24
N ALA A 37 -1.65 19.00 -4.18
CA ALA A 37 -0.57 18.95 -5.17
C ALA A 37 0.19 17.62 -5.14
N PHE A 38 0.47 17.09 -3.93
CA PHE A 38 1.11 15.79 -3.77
C PHE A 38 0.34 14.67 -4.49
N PHE A 39 -0.97 14.56 -4.30
CA PHE A 39 -1.75 13.52 -4.96
C PHE A 39 -1.99 13.81 -6.45
N ALA A 40 -2.12 15.09 -6.85
CA ALA A 40 -2.25 15.45 -8.26
C ALA A 40 -1.05 14.99 -9.11
N ALA A 41 0.15 14.96 -8.52
CA ALA A 41 1.38 14.54 -9.21
C ALA A 41 1.59 13.01 -9.26
N MET A 42 0.73 12.18 -8.64
CA MET A 42 1.00 10.74 -8.48
C MET A 42 1.03 9.95 -9.81
N GLY A 43 0.41 10.49 -10.88
CA GLY A 43 0.43 9.87 -12.20
C GLY A 43 1.84 9.79 -12.81
N GLU A 44 2.78 10.60 -12.32
CA GLU A 44 4.17 10.66 -12.78
C GLU A 44 5.12 9.77 -11.95
N ASP A 45 4.61 9.10 -10.91
CA ASP A 45 5.42 8.20 -10.09
C ASP A 45 6.04 7.10 -10.95
N LYS A 46 7.31 6.79 -10.71
CA LYS A 46 7.96 5.62 -11.32
C LYS A 46 7.78 4.40 -10.41
N PRO A 47 7.50 3.20 -10.96
CA PRO A 47 7.44 2.01 -10.14
C PRO A 47 8.85 1.67 -9.61
N GLN A 48 8.92 1.28 -8.35
CA GLN A 48 10.12 0.69 -7.76
C GLN A 48 10.34 -0.70 -8.38
N ALA A 49 11.39 -0.85 -9.19
CA ALA A 49 11.60 -2.04 -10.01
C ALA A 49 11.67 -3.35 -9.20
N TRP A 50 12.28 -3.30 -8.01
CA TRP A 50 12.35 -4.45 -7.10
C TRP A 50 10.96 -4.86 -6.59
N CYS A 51 10.09 -3.90 -6.31
CA CYS A 51 8.75 -4.15 -5.79
C CYS A 51 7.84 -4.71 -6.90
N ALA A 52 7.88 -4.08 -8.08
CA ALA A 52 7.17 -4.57 -9.26
C ALA A 52 7.63 -5.98 -9.66
N PHE A 53 8.92 -6.32 -9.49
CA PHE A 53 9.40 -7.68 -9.70
C PHE A 53 8.72 -8.69 -8.77
N ILE A 54 8.56 -8.37 -7.49
CA ILE A 54 7.90 -9.24 -6.51
C ILE A 54 6.42 -9.44 -6.89
N THR A 55 5.69 -8.36 -7.18
CA THR A 55 4.26 -8.47 -7.53
C THR A 55 4.03 -9.26 -8.82
N GLN A 56 4.97 -9.22 -9.75
CA GLN A 56 4.89 -9.95 -11.00
C GLN A 56 5.14 -11.47 -10.84
N HIS A 57 6.12 -11.85 -10.02
CA HIS A 57 6.70 -13.20 -10.03
C HIS A 57 6.31 -14.07 -8.84
N LEU A 58 5.81 -13.51 -7.75
CA LEU A 58 5.40 -14.33 -6.60
C LEU A 58 4.08 -15.04 -6.92
N PRO A 59 3.99 -16.38 -6.81
CA PRO A 59 2.80 -17.15 -7.22
C PRO A 59 1.72 -17.18 -6.12
N VAL A 60 1.41 -16.02 -5.53
CA VAL A 60 0.42 -15.85 -4.47
C VAL A 60 -0.48 -14.66 -4.80
N GLU A 61 -1.55 -14.46 -4.03
CA GLU A 61 -2.42 -13.29 -4.24
C GLU A 61 -1.67 -12.00 -3.82
N VAL A 62 -1.68 -10.99 -4.68
CA VAL A 62 -1.06 -9.69 -4.41
C VAL A 62 -2.16 -8.68 -4.07
N ILE A 63 -2.16 -8.24 -2.82
CA ILE A 63 -3.10 -7.24 -2.29
C ILE A 63 -2.36 -5.91 -2.16
N LEU A 64 -2.68 -4.96 -3.03
CA LEU A 64 -2.22 -3.58 -2.88
C LEU A 64 -3.09 -2.89 -1.82
N MET A 65 -2.47 -2.32 -0.80
CA MET A 65 -3.17 -1.61 0.28
C MET A 65 -2.59 -0.21 0.46
N SER A 66 -3.36 0.82 0.12
CA SER A 66 -2.87 2.19 0.05
C SER A 66 -3.57 3.15 1.00
N GLY A 67 -2.78 4.07 1.54
CA GLY A 67 -3.26 5.26 2.25
C GLY A 67 -3.78 6.38 1.35
N ARG A 68 -3.63 6.28 0.02
CA ARG A 68 -4.19 7.25 -0.93
C ARG A 68 -5.71 7.40 -0.73
N PRO A 69 -6.25 8.63 -0.68
CA PRO A 69 -7.69 8.85 -0.54
C PRO A 69 -8.48 8.20 -1.70
N GLY A 70 -9.67 7.67 -1.41
CA GLY A 70 -10.53 7.01 -2.42
C GLY A 70 -11.06 7.95 -3.51
N GLU A 71 -10.81 9.25 -3.40
CA GLU A 71 -11.00 10.24 -4.46
C GLU A 71 -10.05 9.98 -5.64
N TYR A 72 -8.89 9.37 -5.38
CA TYR A 72 -7.82 9.10 -6.36
C TYR A 72 -7.76 7.63 -6.80
N GLU A 73 -8.85 6.87 -6.60
CA GLU A 73 -8.89 5.44 -6.91
C GLU A 73 -8.73 5.18 -8.41
N GLU A 74 -9.40 5.96 -9.26
CA GLU A 74 -9.37 5.77 -10.71
C GLU A 74 -8.00 6.13 -11.30
N GLU A 75 -7.41 7.23 -10.87
CA GLU A 75 -6.07 7.64 -11.25
C GLU A 75 -5.01 6.63 -10.75
N THR A 76 -5.21 6.04 -9.56
CA THR A 76 -4.34 4.97 -9.05
C THR A 76 -4.44 3.71 -9.92
N LYS A 77 -5.65 3.28 -10.30
CA LYS A 77 -5.85 2.15 -11.22
C LYS A 77 -5.23 2.43 -12.60
N GLN A 78 -5.39 3.64 -13.12
CA GLN A 78 -4.78 4.05 -14.38
C GLN A 78 -3.25 3.98 -14.30
N TRP A 79 -2.65 4.49 -13.22
CA TRP A 79 -1.21 4.38 -13.00
C TRP A 79 -0.72 2.93 -12.94
N LEU A 80 -1.44 2.05 -12.22
CA LEU A 80 -1.13 0.63 -12.14
C LEU A 80 -1.20 -0.04 -13.52
N GLN A 81 -2.21 0.29 -14.33
CA GLN A 81 -2.40 -0.23 -15.68
C GLN A 81 -1.29 0.22 -16.64
N VAL A 82 -0.98 1.52 -16.67
CA VAL A 82 0.06 2.10 -17.54
C VAL A 82 1.42 1.47 -17.23
N ASN A 83 1.72 1.24 -15.96
CA ASN A 83 2.97 0.62 -15.51
C ASN A 83 2.93 -0.92 -15.52
N GLN A 84 1.83 -1.53 -15.98
CA GLN A 84 1.65 -2.98 -16.07
C GLN A 84 1.91 -3.71 -14.75
N ILE A 85 1.52 -3.10 -13.63
CA ILE A 85 1.64 -3.73 -12.31
C ILE A 85 0.63 -4.86 -12.21
N LYS A 86 1.11 -6.07 -11.92
CA LYS A 86 0.26 -7.21 -11.59
C LYS A 86 -0.21 -7.15 -10.14
N TYR A 87 -1.52 -7.29 -9.94
CA TYR A 87 -2.14 -7.40 -8.61
C TYR A 87 -3.51 -8.07 -8.73
N ASP A 88 -4.01 -8.62 -7.62
CA ASP A 88 -5.33 -9.27 -7.55
C ASP A 88 -6.38 -8.36 -6.89
N ARG A 89 -5.94 -7.52 -5.94
CA ARG A 89 -6.81 -6.62 -5.19
C ARG A 89 -6.15 -5.27 -4.97
N LEU A 90 -6.94 -4.20 -5.11
CA LEU A 90 -6.60 -2.85 -4.66
C LEU A 90 -7.57 -2.47 -3.54
N ILE A 91 -7.03 -2.13 -2.37
CA ILE A 91 -7.80 -1.70 -1.21
C ILE A 91 -7.26 -0.34 -0.78
N MET A 92 -8.15 0.65 -0.74
CA MET A 92 -7.79 2.05 -0.48
C MET A 92 -8.60 2.62 0.68
N ARG A 93 -8.07 3.71 1.24
CA ARG A 93 -8.75 4.56 2.21
C ARG A 93 -10.08 5.06 1.66
N ALA A 94 -11.11 5.10 2.51
CA ALA A 94 -12.42 5.63 2.13
C ALA A 94 -12.37 7.15 1.85
N ARG A 95 -13.23 7.63 0.96
CA ARG A 95 -13.39 9.06 0.67
C ARG A 95 -13.72 9.84 1.94
N GLY A 96 -13.09 10.99 2.13
CA GLY A 96 -13.25 11.84 3.31
C GLY A 96 -12.67 11.28 4.63
N ASP A 97 -11.93 10.17 4.62
CA ASP A 97 -11.27 9.65 5.84
C ASP A 97 -9.87 10.25 6.01
N PHE A 98 -9.73 11.18 6.96
CA PHE A 98 -8.47 11.88 7.25
C PHE A 98 -7.70 11.29 8.45
N ARG A 99 -8.11 10.11 8.96
CA ARG A 99 -7.44 9.48 10.11
C ARG A 99 -6.03 9.00 9.75
N LYS A 100 -5.22 8.71 10.77
CA LYS A 100 -3.85 8.23 10.56
C LYS A 100 -3.81 6.92 9.77
N ASP A 101 -2.74 6.74 9.01
CA ASP A 101 -2.63 5.66 8.04
C ASP A 101 -2.58 4.26 8.64
N ASP A 102 -1.91 4.12 9.78
CA ASP A 102 -1.87 2.91 10.59
C ASP A 102 -3.28 2.48 11.05
N ILE A 103 -4.11 3.42 11.48
CA ILE A 103 -5.51 3.16 11.88
C ILE A 103 -6.32 2.65 10.69
N VAL A 104 -6.24 3.37 9.56
CA VAL A 104 -7.02 3.04 8.36
C VAL A 104 -6.60 1.69 7.78
N LYS A 105 -5.30 1.45 7.59
CA LYS A 105 -4.80 0.19 7.05
C LYS A 105 -5.13 -1.00 7.95
N LYS A 106 -5.10 -0.83 9.28
CA LYS A 106 -5.53 -1.89 10.21
C LYS A 106 -7.00 -2.26 10.01
N GLU A 107 -7.89 -1.27 9.94
CA GLU A 107 -9.33 -1.51 9.71
C GLU A 107 -9.58 -2.17 8.35
N LEU A 108 -8.90 -1.72 7.29
CA LEU A 108 -8.97 -2.32 5.96
C LEU A 108 -8.52 -3.79 5.98
N TYR A 109 -7.41 -4.08 6.66
CA TYR A 109 -6.94 -5.46 6.84
C TYR A 109 -7.96 -6.32 7.59
N GLU A 110 -8.48 -5.85 8.73
CA GLU A 110 -9.44 -6.61 9.54
C GLU A 110 -10.74 -6.89 8.78
N ARG A 111 -11.21 -5.94 7.97
CA ARG A 111 -12.44 -6.07 7.18
C ARG A 111 -12.24 -6.97 5.96
N ASP A 112 -11.17 -6.76 5.21
CA ASP A 112 -11.03 -7.28 3.85
C ASP A 112 -10.12 -8.49 3.73
N VAL A 113 -9.16 -8.67 4.63
CA VAL A 113 -8.08 -9.65 4.49
C VAL A 113 -8.10 -10.71 5.60
N LYS A 114 -8.23 -10.28 6.86
CA LYS A 114 -8.16 -11.15 8.04
C LYS A 114 -9.17 -12.29 7.95
N GLY A 115 -8.69 -13.52 8.08
CA GLY A 115 -9.51 -14.73 8.01
C GLY A 115 -9.95 -15.15 6.60
N LYS A 116 -9.61 -14.37 5.56
CA LYS A 116 -9.86 -14.71 4.15
C LYS A 116 -8.58 -15.16 3.42
N TYR A 117 -7.43 -14.68 3.90
CA TYR A 117 -6.11 -14.98 3.33
C TYR A 117 -5.12 -15.41 4.43
N GLU A 118 -4.16 -16.22 4.03
CA GLU A 118 -2.93 -16.47 4.80
C GLU A 118 -1.88 -15.47 4.34
N VAL A 119 -1.70 -14.39 5.11
CA VAL A 119 -0.74 -13.33 4.76
C VAL A 119 0.67 -13.79 5.11
N LEU A 120 1.50 -14.01 4.08
CA LEU A 120 2.88 -14.46 4.23
C LEU A 120 3.77 -13.36 4.80
N PHE A 121 3.65 -12.15 4.26
CA PHE A 121 4.29 -10.94 4.75
C PHE A 121 3.65 -9.69 4.15
N VAL A 122 3.98 -8.54 4.73
CA VAL A 122 3.62 -7.20 4.25
C VAL A 122 4.88 -6.44 3.85
N ILE A 123 4.82 -5.66 2.77
CA ILE A 123 5.85 -4.70 2.39
C ILE A 123 5.27 -3.29 2.57
N ASP A 124 5.91 -2.49 3.41
CA ASP A 124 5.49 -1.11 3.74
C ASP A 124 6.75 -0.29 4.10
N ASP A 125 6.81 0.99 3.79
CA ASP A 125 7.99 1.82 4.06
C ASP A 125 7.86 2.61 5.38
N ARG A 126 6.64 3.03 5.72
CA ARG A 126 6.37 4.01 6.77
C ARG A 126 6.37 3.38 8.16
N LYS A 127 7.21 3.89 9.06
CA LYS A 127 7.47 3.28 10.37
C LYS A 127 6.20 3.07 11.21
N GLN A 128 5.32 4.07 11.31
CA GLN A 128 4.08 3.94 12.09
C GLN A 128 3.18 2.80 11.59
N VAL A 129 3.16 2.55 10.28
CA VAL A 129 2.35 1.49 9.66
C VAL A 129 3.05 0.14 9.81
N VAL A 130 4.37 0.10 9.61
CA VAL A 130 5.20 -1.08 9.86
C VAL A 130 5.07 -1.56 11.31
N ASP A 131 5.16 -0.66 12.28
CA ASP A 131 4.99 -0.97 13.70
C ASP A 131 3.57 -1.52 13.98
N MET A 132 2.56 -0.95 13.33
CA MET A 132 1.19 -1.46 13.41
C MET A 132 1.08 -2.89 12.85
N TRP A 133 1.63 -3.19 11.67
CA TRP A 133 1.59 -4.54 11.09
C TRP A 133 2.22 -5.58 12.02
N ARG A 134 3.38 -5.23 12.58
CA ARG A 134 4.08 -6.07 13.56
C ARG A 134 3.25 -6.25 14.84
N SER A 135 2.58 -5.20 15.32
CA SER A 135 1.76 -5.25 16.54
C SER A 135 0.56 -6.19 16.44
N ILE A 136 0.05 -6.43 15.22
CA ILE A 136 -1.05 -7.37 14.97
C ILE A 136 -0.57 -8.78 14.57
N GLY A 137 0.74 -9.05 14.69
CA GLY A 137 1.34 -10.36 14.49
C GLY A 137 1.73 -10.70 13.05
N LEU A 138 1.75 -9.73 12.13
CA LEU A 138 2.21 -9.94 10.77
C LEU A 138 3.72 -9.69 10.63
N VAL A 139 4.36 -10.46 9.76
CA VAL A 139 5.71 -10.15 9.28
C VAL A 139 5.64 -8.94 8.35
N CYS A 140 6.41 -7.90 8.65
CA CYS A 140 6.50 -6.70 7.82
C CYS A 140 7.94 -6.37 7.44
N LEU A 141 8.20 -6.38 6.14
CA LEU A 141 9.46 -6.03 5.51
C LEU A 141 9.46 -4.53 5.22
N GLN A 142 10.24 -3.78 6.02
CA GLN A 142 10.37 -2.35 5.81
C GLN A 142 11.38 -2.07 4.70
N CYS A 143 10.93 -1.47 3.60
CA CYS A 143 11.74 -1.36 2.38
C CYS A 143 12.59 -0.09 2.26
N ALA A 144 12.30 0.94 3.06
CA ALA A 144 13.03 2.20 3.12
C ALA A 144 12.95 2.83 4.52
N PRO A 145 13.82 3.80 4.87
CA PRO A 145 13.63 4.62 6.06
C PRO A 145 12.25 5.31 6.04
N GLY A 146 11.54 5.29 7.17
CA GLY A 146 10.11 5.59 7.21
C GLY A 146 9.67 6.52 8.34
N ASP A 147 10.57 7.33 8.90
CA ASP A 147 10.33 8.16 10.08
C ASP A 147 9.57 9.45 9.75
N PHE A 148 8.31 9.34 9.27
CA PHE A 148 7.44 10.46 8.89
C PHE A 148 5.94 10.15 9.03
#